data_AF-A0A6J2V628-F1
#
_entry.id   AF-A0A6J2V628-F1
#
_cell.length_a   1.000
_cell.length_b   1.000
_cell.length_c   1.000
_cell.angle_alpha   90.00
_cell.angle_beta   90.00
_cell.angle_gamma   90.00
#
_symmetry.space_group_name_H-M   'P 1'
#
loop_
_entity.id
_entity.type
_entity.pdbx_description
1 polymer ?
#
loop_
_entity_poly.entity_id
_entity_poly.type
_entity_poly.pdbx_seq_one_letter_code
_entity_poly.pdbx_strand_id
1 'polypeptide(L)'
;MNDRELDLTEAQKAIKAKYPAITKKYEYLDHTADVQLHSWGDSLEEAFEQCAMAMFGYMTDTETVEPIDTIEVESEGEDMESLLFHFLDDWLFKFSADVFFIPRGTEVKAITYSAMQIHDKKKPEIFVIIDI
;
A
#
# COMPACT_ATOMS: atom_id res chain seq x y z
N MET A 1 2.31 -16.67 7.37
CA MET A 1 1.96 -15.31 7.85
C MET A 1 2.99 -14.91 8.88
N ASN A 2 4.14 -14.41 8.43
CA ASN A 2 5.13 -13.82 9.31
C ASN A 2 4.89 -12.31 9.25
N ASP A 3 4.05 -11.79 10.16
CA ASP A 3 4.09 -10.36 10.42
C ASP A 3 5.51 -10.03 10.88
N ARG A 4 6.13 -9.02 10.26
CA ARG A 4 7.44 -8.53 10.69
C ARG A 4 7.29 -8.00 12.12
N GLU A 5 7.87 -8.70 13.09
CA GLU A 5 7.97 -8.20 14.46
C GLU A 5 8.98 -7.05 14.48
N LEU A 6 8.51 -5.86 14.81
CA LEU A 6 9.32 -4.66 14.94
C LEU A 6 9.49 -4.33 16.43
N ASP A 7 10.72 -4.04 16.84
CA ASP A 7 11.01 -3.60 18.21
C ASP A 7 10.51 -2.16 18.42
N LEU A 8 9.25 -2.03 18.89
CA LEU A 8 8.60 -0.74 19.11
C LEU A 8 8.96 -0.11 20.46
N THR A 9 9.19 1.20 20.45
CA THR A 9 9.30 2.02 21.66
C THR A 9 7.96 2.16 22.39
N GLU A 10 7.98 2.55 23.67
CA GLU A 10 6.75 2.78 24.45
C GLU A 10 5.86 3.87 23.84
N ALA A 11 6.46 4.90 23.23
CA ALA A 11 5.72 5.95 22.52
C ALA A 11 4.98 5.40 21.28
N GLN A 12 5.65 4.55 20.49
CA GLN A 12 5.06 3.89 19.33
C GLN A 12 3.92 2.93 19.72
N LYS A 13 4.09 2.18 20.83
CA LYS A 13 3.02 1.34 21.39
C LYS A 13 1.80 2.16 21.81
N ALA A 14 2.00 3.34 22.40
CA ALA A 14 0.91 4.22 22.78
C ALA A 14 0.14 4.75 21.57
N ILE A 15 0.82 5.13 20.49
CA ILE A 15 0.18 5.54 19.22
C ILE A 15 -0.62 4.36 18.63
N LYS A 16 -0.03 3.17 18.60
CA LYS A 16 -0.68 1.96 18.10
C LYS A 16 -1.96 1.62 18.87
N ALA A 17 -1.97 1.81 20.19
CA ALA A 17 -3.16 1.60 21.03
C ALA A 17 -4.22 2.70 20.93
N LYS A 18 -3.85 3.91 20.47
CA LYS A 18 -4.75 5.08 20.36
C LYS A 18 -5.74 4.96 19.21
N TYR A 19 -5.41 4.22 18.16
CA TYR A 19 -6.18 4.12 16.93
C TYR A 19 -6.59 2.66 16.65
N PRO A 20 -7.66 2.42 15.86
CA PRO A 20 -8.02 1.07 15.44
C PRO A 20 -6.87 0.37 14.71
N ALA A 21 -6.77 -0.95 14.91
CA ALA A 21 -5.82 -1.78 14.19
C ALA A 21 -6.11 -1.79 12.69
N ILE A 22 -5.05 -1.80 11.88
CA ILE A 22 -5.17 -1.84 10.43
C ILE A 22 -5.35 -3.30 10.01
N THR A 23 -6.36 -3.56 9.18
CA THR A 23 -6.51 -4.88 8.55
C THR A 23 -5.52 -4.97 7.40
N LYS A 24 -4.47 -5.78 7.57
CA LYS A 24 -3.47 -6.04 6.55
C LYS A 24 -3.94 -7.17 5.64
N LYS A 25 -4.10 -6.88 4.35
CA LYS A 25 -4.41 -7.84 3.29
C LYS A 25 -3.25 -7.93 2.30
N TYR A 26 -2.05 -8.08 2.84
CA TYR A 26 -0.82 -8.28 2.07
C TYR A 26 0.18 -9.16 2.82
N GLU A 27 1.09 -9.76 2.08
CA GLU A 27 2.24 -10.50 2.60
C GLU A 27 3.50 -10.24 1.76
N TYR A 28 4.66 -10.48 2.37
CA TYR A 28 5.96 -10.36 1.72
C TYR A 28 6.49 -11.75 1.37
N LEU A 29 6.95 -11.93 0.13
CA LEU A 29 7.53 -13.18 -0.37
C LEU A 29 9.01 -12.97 -0.68
N ASP A 30 9.85 -13.95 -0.31
CA ASP A 30 11.30 -13.89 -0.51
C ASP A 30 11.65 -13.93 -2.00
N HIS A 31 12.36 -12.89 -2.48
CA HIS A 31 12.99 -12.83 -3.80
C HIS A 31 14.49 -12.54 -3.65
N THR A 32 15.33 -12.94 -4.60
CA THR A 32 16.79 -13.12 -4.44
C THR A 32 17.65 -11.84 -4.27
N ALA A 33 17.04 -10.69 -3.98
CA ALA A 33 17.64 -9.40 -3.59
C ALA A 33 16.53 -8.37 -3.31
N ASP A 34 15.35 -8.62 -3.86
CA ASP A 34 14.18 -7.74 -3.85
C ASP A 34 13.11 -8.29 -2.88
N VAL A 35 12.07 -7.51 -2.64
CA VAL A 35 10.88 -8.02 -1.94
C VAL A 35 9.71 -8.08 -2.91
N GLN A 36 9.06 -9.25 -2.98
CA GLN A 36 7.79 -9.37 -3.67
C GLN A 36 6.66 -9.05 -2.69
N LEU A 37 5.89 -8.03 -3.03
CA LEU A 37 4.63 -7.67 -2.38
C LEU A 37 3.51 -8.51 -3.01
N HIS A 38 2.77 -9.23 -2.18
CA HIS A 38 1.52 -9.86 -2.56
C HIS A 38 0.39 -9.19 -1.78
N SER A 39 -0.57 -8.58 -2.46
CA SER A 39 -1.70 -7.87 -1.85
C SER A 39 -3.03 -8.28 -2.47
N TRP A 40 -4.11 -8.21 -1.70
CA TRP A 40 -5.44 -8.63 -2.14
C TRP A 40 -6.54 -7.78 -1.53
N GLY A 41 -7.71 -7.80 -2.16
CA GLY A 41 -8.88 -7.04 -1.73
C GLY A 41 -10.19 -7.75 -2.05
N ASP A 42 -11.28 -7.23 -1.50
CA ASP A 42 -12.65 -7.56 -1.90
C ASP A 42 -13.04 -6.80 -3.19
N SER A 43 -12.30 -5.74 -3.54
CA SER A 43 -12.37 -5.02 -4.82
C SER A 43 -10.97 -4.67 -5.35
N LEU A 44 -10.90 -4.25 -6.62
CA LEU A 44 -9.61 -3.91 -7.25
C LEU A 44 -8.97 -2.69 -6.58
N GLU A 45 -9.81 -1.73 -6.21
CA GLU A 45 -9.44 -0.54 -5.44
C GLU A 45 -8.78 -0.95 -4.13
N GLU A 46 -9.39 -1.87 -3.37
CA GLU A 46 -8.80 -2.34 -2.11
C GLU A 46 -7.47 -3.09 -2.35
N ALA A 47 -7.35 -3.88 -3.42
CA ALA A 47 -6.08 -4.52 -3.75
C ALA A 47 -4.98 -3.47 -4.04
N PHE A 48 -5.30 -2.38 -4.76
CA PHE A 48 -4.39 -1.26 -5.00
C PHE A 48 -3.98 -0.55 -3.70
N GLU A 49 -4.95 -0.23 -2.84
CA GLU A 49 -4.71 0.36 -1.52
C GLU A 49 -3.76 -0.51 -0.69
N GLN A 50 -4.02 -1.82 -0.66
CA GLN A 50 -3.22 -2.78 0.10
C GLN A 50 -1.81 -2.94 -0.49
N CYS A 51 -1.64 -2.79 -1.79
CA CYS A 51 -0.32 -2.77 -2.43
C CYS A 51 0.50 -1.54 -1.99
N ALA A 52 -0.08 -0.35 -1.97
CA ALA A 52 0.58 0.85 -1.45
C ALA A 52 0.89 0.71 0.05
N MET A 53 -0.05 0.18 0.84
CA MET A 53 0.16 -0.09 2.26
C MET A 53 1.27 -1.14 2.51
N ALA A 54 1.42 -2.14 1.62
CA ALA A 54 2.50 -3.12 1.70
C ALA A 54 3.87 -2.47 1.48
N MET A 55 3.98 -1.55 0.51
CA MET A 55 5.20 -0.79 0.25
C MET A 55 5.63 0.04 1.47
N PHE A 56 4.73 0.84 2.05
CA PHE A 56 5.05 1.64 3.24
C PHE A 56 5.21 0.80 4.52
N GLY A 57 4.44 -0.28 4.65
CA GLY A 57 4.61 -1.24 5.73
C GLY A 57 5.98 -1.92 5.73
N TYR A 58 6.64 -1.96 4.56
CA TYR A 58 8.00 -2.48 4.46
C TYR A 58 9.04 -1.48 5.00
N MET A 59 8.77 -0.18 4.88
CA MET A 59 9.62 0.90 5.36
C MET A 59 9.51 1.11 6.87
N THR A 60 8.30 1.07 7.43
CA THR A 60 8.04 1.31 8.87
C THR A 60 6.72 0.69 9.32
N ASP A 61 6.50 0.57 10.64
CA ASP A 61 5.18 0.19 11.17
C ASP A 61 4.18 1.34 10.94
N THR A 62 3.32 1.20 9.93
CA THR A 62 2.29 2.19 9.59
C THR A 62 1.29 2.42 10.72
N GLU A 63 1.12 1.47 11.66
CA GLU A 63 0.26 1.66 12.84
C GLU A 63 0.87 2.62 13.88
N THR A 64 2.15 2.99 13.72
CA THR A 64 2.81 4.00 14.55
C THR A 64 2.75 5.42 13.94
N VAL A 65 2.20 5.55 12.73
CA VAL A 65 2.03 6.84 12.04
C VAL A 65 0.76 7.51 12.54
N GLU A 66 0.84 8.75 13.01
CA GLU A 66 -0.35 9.51 13.43
C GLU A 66 -1.08 10.10 12.22
N PRO A 67 -2.41 9.92 12.09
CA PRO A 67 -3.20 10.43 10.98
C PRO A 67 -3.52 11.92 11.20
N ILE A 68 -2.52 12.78 11.01
CA ILE A 68 -2.64 14.24 11.22
C ILE A 68 -2.96 15.03 9.96
N ASP A 69 -2.80 14.42 8.78
CA ASP A 69 -3.02 15.06 7.48
C ASP A 69 -3.46 14.04 6.42
N THR A 70 -3.90 14.50 5.25
CA THR A 70 -4.34 13.68 4.12
C THR A 70 -3.86 14.28 2.80
N ILE A 71 -3.35 13.42 1.91
CA ILE A 71 -2.91 13.82 0.58
C ILE A 71 -3.70 13.06 -0.47
N GLU A 72 -4.06 13.74 -1.54
CA GLU A 72 -4.64 13.14 -2.74
C GLU A 72 -3.54 12.91 -3.78
N VAL A 73 -3.56 11.72 -4.37
CA VAL A 73 -2.65 11.29 -5.43
C VAL A 73 -3.51 10.83 -6.60
N GLU A 74 -3.20 11.33 -7.80
CA GLU A 74 -3.86 10.94 -9.05
C GLU A 74 -2.79 10.43 -10.01
N SER A 75 -3.05 9.28 -10.63
CA SER A 75 -2.12 8.59 -11.51
C SER A 75 -2.86 8.10 -12.75
N GLU A 76 -2.18 8.08 -13.89
CA GLU A 76 -2.73 7.62 -15.17
C GLU A 76 -1.83 6.55 -15.80
N GLY A 77 -2.39 5.59 -16.51
CA GLY A 77 -1.64 4.53 -17.17
C GLY A 77 -2.36 4.02 -18.42
N GLU A 78 -1.58 3.57 -19.41
CA GLU A 78 -2.13 3.04 -20.68
C GLU A 78 -2.79 1.66 -20.49
N ASP A 79 -2.31 0.90 -19.51
CA ASP A 79 -2.82 -0.40 -19.07
C ASP A 79 -2.70 -0.57 -17.56
N MET A 80 -3.32 -1.63 -17.02
CA MET A 80 -3.45 -1.81 -15.57
C MET A 80 -2.10 -1.95 -14.87
N GLU A 81 -1.12 -2.53 -15.55
CA GLU A 81 0.24 -2.71 -15.04
C GLU A 81 0.92 -1.34 -14.93
N SER A 82 0.82 -0.52 -15.97
CA SER A 82 1.34 0.85 -15.99
C SER A 82 0.63 1.76 -14.99
N LEU A 83 -0.68 1.62 -14.82
CA LEU A 83 -1.44 2.37 -13.82
C LEU A 83 -0.98 2.03 -12.41
N LEU A 84 -0.82 0.73 -12.10
CA LEU A 84 -0.32 0.29 -10.81
C LEU A 84 1.11 0.79 -10.57
N PHE A 85 1.97 0.73 -11.59
CA PHE A 85 3.33 1.24 -11.50
C PHE A 85 3.37 2.73 -11.18
N HIS A 86 2.66 3.56 -11.97
CA HIS A 86 2.60 5.01 -11.73
C HIS A 86 1.94 5.34 -10.39
N PHE A 87 0.90 4.61 -9.99
CA PHE A 87 0.28 4.77 -8.68
C PHE A 87 1.27 4.58 -7.53
N LEU A 88 2.07 3.51 -7.57
CA LEU A 88 3.08 3.26 -6.54
C LEU A 88 4.23 4.28 -6.61
N ASP A 89 4.67 4.67 -7.81
CA ASP A 89 5.73 5.65 -8.02
C ASP A 89 5.31 7.05 -7.52
N ASP A 90 4.06 7.48 -7.75
CA ASP A 90 3.54 8.75 -7.26
C ASP A 90 3.46 8.78 -5.72
N TRP A 91 3.02 7.67 -5.10
CA TRP A 91 3.08 7.53 -3.63
C TRP A 91 4.52 7.60 -3.11
N LEU A 92 5.45 6.90 -3.78
CA LEU A 92 6.86 6.92 -3.42
C LEU A 92 7.47 8.31 -3.60
N PHE A 93 7.05 9.07 -4.61
CA PHE A 93 7.46 10.45 -4.84
C PHE A 93 7.00 11.37 -3.71
N LYS A 94 5.74 11.24 -3.25
CA LYS A 94 5.23 12.01 -2.09
C LYS A 94 6.02 11.76 -0.81
N PHE A 95 6.50 10.54 -0.65
CA PHE A 95 7.38 10.15 0.45
C PHE A 95 8.84 10.61 0.25
N SER A 96 9.38 10.57 -0.96
CA SER A 96 10.82 10.74 -1.17
C SER A 96 11.26 12.16 -1.54
N ALA A 97 10.37 12.94 -2.17
CA ALA A 97 10.77 14.17 -2.86
C ALA A 97 9.87 15.40 -2.60
N ASP A 98 8.66 15.22 -2.05
CA ASP A 98 7.71 16.33 -1.85
C ASP A 98 7.62 16.74 -0.37
N VAL A 99 6.82 16.00 0.41
CA VAL A 99 6.46 16.36 1.81
C VAL A 99 6.92 15.33 2.83
N PHE A 100 7.64 14.28 2.39
CA PHE A 100 8.05 13.16 3.25
C PHE A 100 6.87 12.48 3.95
N PHE A 101 5.75 12.35 3.23
CA PHE A 101 4.53 11.81 3.78
C PHE A 101 4.55 10.28 3.82
N ILE A 102 4.12 9.72 4.95
CA ILE A 102 3.90 8.28 5.14
C ILE A 102 2.42 8.09 5.47
N PRO A 103 1.67 7.30 4.68
CA PRO A 103 0.26 7.03 4.98
C PRO A 103 0.12 6.04 6.15
N ARG A 104 -0.83 6.33 7.05
CA ARG A 104 -1.39 5.33 7.98
C ARG A 104 -2.40 4.42 7.28
N GLY A 105 -3.08 4.94 6.26
CA GLY A 105 -4.05 4.24 5.45
C GLY A 105 -4.17 4.92 4.09
N THR A 106 -4.67 4.18 3.12
CA THR A 106 -4.85 4.63 1.74
C THR A 106 -6.27 4.28 1.31
N GLU A 107 -6.91 5.19 0.58
CA GLU A 107 -8.25 5.00 0.00
C GLU A 107 -8.18 5.37 -1.48
N VAL A 108 -8.58 4.46 -2.35
CA VAL A 108 -8.69 4.64 -3.80
C VAL A 108 -10.13 5.02 -4.10
N LYS A 109 -10.34 6.28 -4.48
CA LYS A 109 -11.69 6.81 -4.75
C LYS A 109 -12.32 6.25 -6.02
N ALA A 110 -11.51 6.04 -7.06
CA ALA A 110 -11.97 5.50 -8.34
C ALA A 110 -10.79 4.99 -9.15
N ILE A 111 -11.01 3.89 -9.87
CA ILE A 111 -10.17 3.44 -10.98
C ILE A 111 -11.03 3.54 -12.24
N THR A 112 -10.64 4.37 -13.20
CA THR A 112 -11.38 4.57 -14.46
C THR A 112 -10.60 4.01 -15.64
N TYR A 113 -11.28 3.22 -16.49
CA TYR A 113 -10.74 2.72 -17.75
C TYR A 113 -11.77 2.90 -18.86
N SER A 114 -11.33 3.37 -20.02
CA SER A 114 -12.18 3.58 -21.20
C SER A 114 -12.74 2.29 -21.82
N ALA A 115 -12.34 1.10 -21.36
CA ALA A 115 -12.68 -0.17 -22.03
C ALA A 115 -12.61 -1.44 -21.16
N MET A 116 -12.51 -1.35 -19.83
CA MET A 116 -12.30 -2.54 -18.99
C MET A 116 -13.62 -3.20 -18.58
N GLN A 117 -13.76 -4.50 -18.86
CA GLN A 117 -14.80 -5.36 -18.31
C GLN A 117 -14.19 -6.18 -17.17
N ILE A 118 -14.61 -5.92 -15.93
CA ILE A 118 -14.20 -6.74 -14.78
C ILE A 118 -14.99 -8.05 -14.86
N HIS A 119 -14.33 -9.13 -15.28
CA HIS A 119 -14.84 -10.47 -15.08
C HIS A 119 -14.57 -10.85 -13.64
N ASP A 120 -15.64 -11.01 -12.87
CA ASP A 120 -15.69 -11.37 -11.44
C ASP A 120 -14.77 -12.58 -11.14
N LYS A 121 -13.49 -12.30 -10.84
CA LYS A 121 -12.60 -13.19 -10.12
C LYS A 121 -12.82 -12.86 -8.66
N LYS A 122 -13.28 -13.85 -7.90
CA LYS A 122 -13.87 -13.71 -6.56
C LYS A 122 -13.03 -12.95 -5.51
N LYS A 123 -11.76 -12.62 -5.78
CA LYS A 123 -10.89 -11.68 -5.04
C LYS A 123 -9.78 -11.19 -5.97
N PRO A 124 -9.62 -9.89 -6.25
CA PRO A 124 -8.44 -9.38 -6.94
C PRO A 124 -7.19 -9.52 -6.08
N GLU A 125 -6.10 -9.95 -6.72
CA GLU A 125 -4.77 -10.15 -6.16
C GLU A 125 -3.75 -9.42 -7.03
N ILE A 126 -2.75 -8.81 -6.40
CA ILE A 126 -1.68 -8.03 -7.04
C ILE A 126 -0.34 -8.54 -6.53
N PHE A 127 0.58 -8.78 -7.46
CA PHE A 127 1.96 -9.18 -7.18
C PHE A 127 2.91 -8.14 -7.78
N VAL A 128 3.71 -7.48 -6.96
CA VAL A 128 4.69 -6.48 -7.39
C VAL A 128 6.03 -6.80 -6.76
N ILE A 129 7.10 -6.72 -7.53
CA ILE A 129 8.46 -6.80 -7.01
C ILE A 129 8.97 -5.37 -6.89
N ILE A 130 9.44 -4.99 -5.70
CA ILE A 130 10.10 -3.71 -5.47
C ILE A 130 11.57 -3.94 -5.13
N ASP A 131 12.43 -3.14 -5.75
CA ASP A 131 13.85 -3.06 -5.40
C ASP A 131 13.98 -2.30 -4.07
N ILE A 132 14.81 -2.81 -3.15
CA ILE A 132 15.03 -2.28 -1.80
C ILE A 132 16.38 -1.61 -1.61
#